data_AF-A0A7S2SVK0-F1
#
_entry.id   AF-A0A7S2SVK0-F1
#
_cell.length_a   1.000
_cell.length_b   1.000
_cell.length_c   1.000
_cell.angle_alpha   90.00
_cell.angle_beta   90.00
_cell.angle_gamma   90.00
#
_symmetry.space_group_name_H-M   'P 1'
#
loop_
_entity.id
_entity.type
_entity.pdbx_description
1 polymer ?
#
loop_
_entity_poly.entity_id
_entity_poly.type
_entity_poly.pdbx_seq_one_letter_code
_entity_poly.pdbx_strand_id
1 'polypeptide(L)'
;QAYPDAFCFAVSHTTRSPRDGELNGREYFFTDDKWMREAIDRGEFVEHAEVHGHLYGTSAAALRQAMESGRFCILDLDTQGVQSLRRAQEGLGATPHFLFITPPSVEALGQRLRKRSTESEEQMALRLRTAKDEIAWGTLEGNFDYVVVNDDLDRAVDEVMRLLRLWYPALPPLQEHHGLLSSISNATGNVAASDGETPPTMCST
;
A
#
# COMPACT_ATOMS: atom_id res chain seq x y z
N GLN A 1 7.48 0.73 -10.81
CA GLN A 1 8.15 1.75 -11.65
C GLN A 1 9.63 1.42 -11.84
N ALA A 2 10.44 1.30 -10.78
CA ALA A 2 11.85 0.92 -10.91
C ALA A 2 12.07 -0.50 -11.52
N TYR A 3 11.13 -1.41 -11.28
CA TYR A 3 11.13 -2.77 -11.81
C TYR A 3 9.78 -3.10 -12.49
N PRO A 4 9.49 -2.50 -13.65
CA PRO A 4 8.16 -2.55 -14.26
C PRO A 4 7.78 -3.96 -14.73
N ASP A 5 8.74 -4.84 -14.96
CA ASP A 5 8.51 -6.21 -15.43
C ASP A 5 8.78 -7.28 -14.37
N ALA A 6 9.32 -6.92 -13.19
CA ALA A 6 9.68 -7.90 -12.16
C ALA A 6 8.63 -8.05 -11.06
N PHE A 7 7.84 -7.01 -10.76
CA PHE A 7 6.86 -7.03 -9.65
C PHE A 7 5.45 -6.71 -10.11
N CYS A 8 4.44 -7.44 -9.67
CA CYS A 8 3.03 -7.14 -9.89
C CYS A 8 2.29 -6.97 -8.55
N PHE A 9 1.14 -6.31 -8.54
CA PHE A 9 0.25 -6.30 -7.39
C PHE A 9 -0.83 -7.37 -7.60
N ALA A 10 -1.17 -8.12 -6.54
CA ALA A 10 -2.45 -8.82 -6.53
C ALA A 10 -3.55 -7.80 -6.22
N VAL A 11 -4.58 -7.75 -7.06
CA VAL A 11 -5.72 -6.87 -6.83
C VAL A 11 -6.64 -7.52 -5.80
N SER A 12 -6.71 -6.93 -4.60
CA SER A 12 -7.58 -7.40 -3.52
C SER A 12 -9.05 -7.06 -3.77
N HIS A 13 -9.95 -7.67 -3.00
CA HIS A 13 -11.37 -7.37 -2.99
C HIS A 13 -11.68 -6.41 -1.83
N THR A 14 -12.73 -5.60 -1.99
CA THR A 14 -13.28 -4.81 -0.90
C THR A 14 -14.78 -4.62 -1.01
N THR A 15 -15.45 -4.49 0.14
CA THR A 15 -16.88 -4.14 0.23
C THR A 15 -17.12 -2.63 0.34
N ARG A 16 -16.05 -1.84 0.44
CA ARG A 16 -16.13 -0.38 0.34
C ARG A 16 -16.57 0.02 -1.06
N SER A 17 -17.36 1.06 -1.19
CA SER A 17 -17.64 1.66 -2.51
C SER A 17 -16.37 2.29 -3.11
N PRO A 18 -16.20 2.27 -4.46
CA PRO A 18 -15.09 2.95 -5.11
C PRO A 18 -15.13 4.46 -4.80
N ARG A 19 -13.95 5.05 -4.60
CA ARG A 19 -13.75 6.51 -4.58
C ARG A 19 -13.67 7.03 -6.01
N ASP A 20 -13.81 8.35 -6.15
CA ASP A 20 -13.66 9.03 -7.43
C ASP A 20 -12.33 8.66 -8.11
N GLY A 21 -12.44 8.15 -9.33
CA GLY A 21 -11.31 7.72 -10.14
C GLY A 21 -10.86 6.27 -9.92
N GLU A 22 -11.29 5.57 -8.87
CA GLU A 22 -11.02 4.13 -8.69
C GLU A 22 -11.82 3.29 -9.70
N LEU A 23 -11.20 2.26 -10.25
CA LEU A 23 -11.82 1.34 -11.21
C LEU A 23 -11.79 -0.10 -10.70
N ASN A 24 -12.90 -0.81 -10.90
CA ASN A 24 -13.00 -2.22 -10.55
C ASN A 24 -11.96 -3.06 -11.32
N GLY A 25 -11.19 -3.87 -10.58
CA GLY A 25 -10.11 -4.68 -11.11
C GLY A 25 -8.79 -3.94 -11.32
N ARG A 26 -8.72 -2.64 -10.99
CA ARG A 26 -7.47 -1.85 -11.01
C ARG A 26 -6.95 -1.59 -9.60
N GLU A 27 -7.73 -0.90 -8.77
CA GLU A 27 -7.39 -0.70 -7.35
C GLU A 27 -7.88 -1.86 -6.49
N TYR A 28 -9.14 -2.23 -6.66
CA TYR A 28 -9.77 -3.35 -5.98
C TYR A 28 -10.80 -4.01 -6.89
N PHE A 29 -11.14 -5.26 -6.60
CA PHE A 29 -12.44 -5.81 -6.97
C PHE A 29 -13.48 -5.32 -5.95
N PHE A 30 -14.32 -4.39 -6.36
CA PHE A 30 -15.39 -3.85 -5.53
C PHE A 30 -16.57 -4.83 -5.55
N THR A 31 -16.82 -5.47 -4.41
CA THR A 31 -17.78 -6.57 -4.30
C THR A 31 -18.83 -6.30 -3.23
N ASP A 32 -19.95 -7.02 -3.35
CA ASP A 32 -20.99 -6.99 -2.32
C ASP A 32 -20.52 -7.66 -1.02
N ASP A 33 -20.97 -7.14 0.12
CA ASP A 33 -20.60 -7.63 1.45
C ASP A 33 -21.06 -9.06 1.69
N LYS A 34 -22.31 -9.38 1.34
CA LYS A 34 -22.84 -10.74 1.50
C LYS A 34 -22.06 -11.73 0.65
N TRP A 35 -21.79 -11.39 -0.61
CA TRP A 35 -20.98 -12.24 -1.49
C TRP A 35 -19.58 -12.50 -0.90
N MET A 36 -18.92 -11.45 -0.41
CA MET A 36 -17.55 -11.58 0.10
C MET A 36 -17.51 -12.44 1.36
N ARG A 37 -18.48 -12.31 2.28
CA ARG A 37 -18.60 -13.18 3.46
C ARG A 37 -18.82 -14.64 3.08
N GLU A 38 -19.74 -14.91 2.15
CA GLU A 38 -19.98 -16.28 1.67
C GLU A 38 -18.72 -16.89 1.01
N ALA A 39 -17.94 -16.09 0.29
CA ALA A 39 -16.68 -16.52 -0.32
C ALA A 39 -15.57 -16.77 0.73
N ILE A 40 -15.50 -15.94 1.77
CA ILE A 40 -14.63 -16.17 2.93
C ILE A 40 -15.00 -17.49 3.63
N ASP A 41 -16.29 -17.74 3.87
CA ASP A 41 -16.78 -18.98 4.50
C ASP A 41 -16.46 -20.24 3.68
N ARG A 42 -16.36 -20.11 2.36
CA ARG A 42 -15.91 -21.17 1.45
C ARG A 42 -14.38 -21.34 1.40
N GLY A 43 -13.62 -20.52 2.11
CA GLY A 43 -12.17 -20.57 2.12
C GLY A 43 -11.51 -20.06 0.84
N GLU A 44 -12.17 -19.15 0.10
CA GLU A 44 -11.66 -18.63 -1.18
C GLU A 44 -10.64 -17.49 -1.01
N PHE A 45 -10.44 -17.01 0.22
CA PHE A 45 -9.54 -15.92 0.56
C PHE A 45 -8.28 -16.42 1.29
N VAL A 46 -7.11 -15.96 0.84
CA VAL A 46 -5.83 -16.28 1.50
C VAL A 46 -5.62 -15.44 2.76
N GLU A 47 -6.18 -14.23 2.76
CA GLU A 47 -6.24 -13.32 3.88
C GLU A 47 -7.48 -12.44 3.73
N HIS A 48 -8.00 -11.97 4.86
CA HIS A 48 -9.04 -10.96 4.90
C HIS A 48 -9.00 -10.23 6.24
N ALA A 49 -9.53 -9.00 6.24
CA ALA A 49 -9.66 -8.16 7.43
C ALA A 49 -10.91 -7.28 7.32
N GLU A 50 -11.45 -6.87 8.48
CA GLU A 50 -12.46 -5.83 8.55
C GLU A 50 -11.82 -4.53 9.04
N VAL A 51 -11.87 -3.50 8.21
CA VAL A 51 -11.25 -2.19 8.45
C VAL A 51 -12.31 -1.11 8.29
N HIS A 52 -12.56 -0.40 9.39
CA HIS A 52 -13.54 0.70 9.44
C HIS A 52 -14.94 0.32 8.89
N GLY A 53 -15.38 -0.92 9.14
CA GLY A 53 -16.69 -1.43 8.73
C GLY A 53 -16.78 -1.95 7.29
N HIS A 54 -15.64 -2.07 6.60
CA HIS A 54 -15.56 -2.69 5.27
C HIS A 54 -14.64 -3.89 5.31
N LEU A 55 -14.98 -4.93 4.55
CA LEU A 55 -14.12 -6.09 4.36
C LEU A 55 -13.09 -5.78 3.27
N TYR A 56 -11.90 -6.29 3.48
CA TYR A 56 -10.80 -6.33 2.53
C TYR A 56 -10.22 -7.74 2.53
N GLY A 57 -9.68 -8.17 1.39
CA GLY A 57 -9.00 -9.46 1.34
C GLY A 57 -8.54 -9.85 -0.05
N THR A 58 -7.54 -10.71 -0.11
CA THR A 58 -6.94 -11.21 -1.33
C THR A 58 -7.44 -12.63 -1.57
N SER A 59 -8.13 -12.84 -2.70
CA SER A 59 -8.61 -14.18 -3.05
C SER A 59 -7.47 -15.07 -3.52
N ALA A 60 -7.58 -16.38 -3.30
CA ALA A 60 -6.63 -17.36 -3.83
C ALA A 60 -6.55 -17.29 -5.36
N ALA A 61 -7.65 -16.94 -6.03
CA ALA A 61 -7.68 -16.72 -7.47
C ALA A 61 -6.86 -15.49 -7.89
N ALA A 62 -7.03 -14.34 -7.20
CA ALA A 62 -6.28 -13.12 -7.50
C ALA A 62 -4.77 -13.31 -7.25
N LEU A 63 -4.41 -13.96 -6.15
CA LEU A 63 -3.01 -14.27 -5.85
C LEU A 63 -2.41 -15.20 -6.90
N ARG A 64 -3.12 -16.28 -7.29
CA ARG A 64 -2.65 -17.21 -8.32
C ARG A 64 -2.45 -16.52 -9.67
N GLN A 65 -3.40 -15.70 -10.08
CA GLN A 65 -3.30 -14.93 -11.32
C GLN A 65 -2.07 -14.01 -11.31
N ALA A 66 -1.78 -13.36 -10.18
CA ALA A 66 -0.59 -12.54 -10.04
C ALA A 66 0.69 -13.39 -10.13
N MET A 67 0.74 -14.54 -9.46
CA MET A 67 1.89 -15.45 -9.48
C MET A 67 2.14 -16.10 -10.86
N GLU A 68 1.10 -16.41 -11.62
CA GLU A 68 1.19 -17.00 -12.97
C GLU A 68 1.85 -16.05 -13.99
N SER A 69 1.95 -14.75 -13.68
CA SER A 69 2.67 -13.78 -14.52
C SER A 69 4.19 -13.97 -14.52
N GLY A 70 4.74 -14.86 -13.67
CA GLY A 70 6.18 -15.06 -13.51
C GLY A 70 6.90 -13.91 -12.79
N ARG A 71 6.13 -12.99 -12.18
CA ARG A 71 6.60 -11.80 -11.46
C ARG A 71 6.49 -12.01 -9.96
N PHE A 72 7.29 -11.28 -9.19
CA PHE A 72 7.16 -11.21 -7.74
C PHE A 72 5.87 -10.47 -7.38
N CYS A 73 4.99 -11.14 -6.64
CA CYS A 73 3.73 -10.54 -6.20
C CYS A 73 3.95 -9.65 -4.98
N ILE A 74 3.42 -8.43 -5.03
CA ILE A 74 3.31 -7.50 -3.91
C ILE A 74 1.88 -7.56 -3.39
N LEU A 75 1.74 -7.74 -2.07
CA LEU A 75 0.48 -7.62 -1.35
C LEU A 75 0.55 -6.39 -0.46
N ASP A 76 -0.46 -5.53 -0.55
CA ASP A 76 -0.63 -4.37 0.34
C ASP A 76 -1.65 -4.74 1.41
N LEU A 77 -1.17 -5.04 2.62
CA LEU A 77 -1.95 -5.64 3.70
C LEU A 77 -1.88 -4.79 4.97
N ASP A 78 -2.98 -4.76 5.70
CA ASP A 78 -2.98 -4.31 7.10
C ASP A 78 -2.39 -5.38 8.04
N THR A 79 -2.26 -5.04 9.32
CA THR A 79 -1.68 -5.95 10.33
C THR A 79 -2.48 -7.24 10.54
N GLN A 80 -3.81 -7.21 10.39
CA GLN A 80 -4.67 -8.39 10.49
C GLN A 80 -4.48 -9.30 9.27
N GLY A 81 -4.41 -8.72 8.07
CA GLY A 81 -4.09 -9.41 6.82
C GLY A 81 -2.73 -10.10 6.89
N VAL A 82 -1.70 -9.41 7.41
CA VAL A 82 -0.36 -10.00 7.65
C VAL A 82 -0.44 -11.19 8.60
N GLN A 83 -1.16 -11.08 9.71
CA GLN A 83 -1.33 -12.19 10.65
C GLN A 83 -2.02 -13.39 10.00
N SER A 84 -3.04 -13.13 9.16
CA SER A 84 -3.77 -14.18 8.44
C SER A 84 -2.86 -14.88 7.42
N LEU A 85 -2.13 -14.10 6.62
CA LEU A 85 -1.21 -14.63 5.62
C LEU A 85 -0.08 -15.44 6.27
N ARG A 86 0.47 -15.01 7.41
CA ARG A 86 1.47 -15.77 8.16
C ARG A 86 0.95 -17.14 8.62
N ARG A 87 -0.33 -17.26 9.00
CA ARG A 87 -0.93 -18.55 9.34
C ARG A 87 -1.16 -19.43 8.10
N ALA A 88 -1.46 -18.81 6.96
CA ALA A 88 -1.72 -19.51 5.70
C ALA A 88 -0.45 -19.83 4.88
N GLN A 89 0.72 -19.29 5.26
CA GLN A 89 1.92 -19.24 4.41
C GLN A 89 2.41 -20.61 3.92
N GLU A 90 2.27 -21.67 4.74
CA GLU A 90 2.69 -23.04 4.38
C GLU A 90 1.93 -23.58 3.15
N GLY A 91 0.71 -23.11 2.91
CA GLY A 91 -0.14 -23.52 1.79
C GLY A 91 0.01 -22.66 0.53
N LEU A 92 0.78 -21.57 0.56
CA LEU A 92 0.85 -20.61 -0.55
C LEU A 92 1.70 -21.10 -1.73
N GLY A 93 2.56 -22.11 -1.52
CA GLY A 93 3.52 -22.54 -2.54
C GLY A 93 4.60 -21.49 -2.85
N ALA A 94 4.74 -20.47 -2.00
CA ALA A 94 5.75 -19.42 -2.08
C ALA A 94 6.17 -19.00 -0.67
N THR A 95 7.39 -18.46 -0.54
CA THR A 95 7.89 -17.89 0.72
C THR A 95 7.70 -16.37 0.68
N PRO A 96 6.74 -15.81 1.43
CA PRO A 96 6.54 -14.37 1.50
C PRO A 96 7.66 -13.69 2.30
N HIS A 97 7.99 -12.46 1.93
CA HIS A 97 8.76 -11.53 2.75
C HIS A 97 7.84 -10.46 3.32
N PHE A 98 7.96 -10.20 4.63
CA PHE A 98 7.12 -9.26 5.35
C PHE A 98 7.89 -7.99 5.67
N LEU A 99 7.49 -6.88 5.05
CA LEU A 99 8.07 -5.56 5.23
C LEU A 99 7.04 -4.64 5.90
N PHE A 100 7.38 -4.07 7.06
CA PHE A 100 6.56 -3.04 7.70
C PHE A 100 7.09 -1.66 7.37
N ILE A 101 6.25 -0.79 6.80
CA ILE A 101 6.60 0.61 6.54
C ILE A 101 5.82 1.47 7.52
N THR A 102 6.52 2.11 8.45
CA THR A 102 5.91 2.90 9.54
C THR A 102 6.28 4.37 9.43
N PRO A 103 5.40 5.33 9.80
CA PRO A 103 5.85 6.68 10.10
C PRO A 103 6.82 6.67 11.30
N PRO A 104 7.61 7.74 11.50
CA PRO A 104 8.50 7.85 12.67
C PRO A 104 7.73 7.98 13.99
N SER A 105 6.50 8.48 13.94
CA SER A 105 5.60 8.50 15.10
C SER A 105 4.13 8.69 14.68
N VAL A 106 3.20 8.46 15.61
CA VAL A 106 1.76 8.72 15.42
C VAL A 106 1.52 10.23 15.20
N GLU A 107 2.27 11.09 15.88
CA GLU A 107 2.21 12.54 15.73
C GLU A 107 2.62 12.97 14.33
N ALA A 108 3.70 12.40 13.80
CA ALA A 108 4.15 12.66 12.42
C ALA A 108 3.10 12.22 11.39
N LEU A 109 2.45 11.07 11.60
CA LEU A 109 1.32 10.65 10.79
C LEU A 109 0.16 11.66 10.85
N GLY A 110 -0.20 12.12 12.05
CA GLY A 110 -1.26 13.10 12.24
C GLY A 110 -0.98 14.44 11.56
N GLN A 111 0.27 14.91 11.56
CA GLN A 111 0.67 16.09 10.79
C GLN A 111 0.47 15.89 9.28
N ARG A 112 0.84 14.72 8.75
CA ARG A 112 0.66 14.38 7.33
C ARG A 112 -0.82 14.31 6.94
N LEU A 113 -1.66 13.69 7.76
CA LEU A 113 -3.11 13.58 7.51
C LEU A 113 -3.79 14.94 7.50
N ARG A 114 -3.50 15.81 8.49
CA ARG A 114 -4.05 17.18 8.53
C ARG A 114 -3.68 17.99 7.30
N LYS A 115 -2.43 17.89 6.83
CA LYS A 115 -1.95 18.60 5.65
C LYS A 115 -2.73 18.21 4.38
N ARG A 116 -3.26 16.99 4.29
CA ARG A 116 -4.08 16.54 3.16
C ARG A 116 -5.50 17.09 3.19
N SER A 117 -6.05 17.37 4.39
CA SER A 117 -7.37 18.01 4.57
C SER A 117 -8.52 17.30 3.83
N THR A 118 -8.44 15.99 3.66
CA THR A 118 -9.42 15.18 2.90
C THR A 118 -10.38 14.37 3.78
N GLU A 119 -10.20 14.39 5.11
CA GLU A 119 -10.93 13.53 6.07
C GLU A 119 -11.55 14.39 7.18
N SER A 120 -12.66 13.93 7.76
CA SER A 120 -13.24 14.57 8.96
C SER A 120 -12.37 14.34 10.20
N GLU A 121 -12.54 15.16 11.24
CA GLU A 121 -11.84 14.99 12.52
C GLU A 121 -12.12 13.61 13.15
N GLU A 122 -13.34 13.09 13.01
CA GLU A 122 -13.72 11.76 13.52
C GLU A 122 -12.98 10.64 12.79
N GLN A 123 -12.90 10.72 11.46
CA GLN A 123 -12.15 9.76 10.63
C GLN A 123 -10.66 9.82 10.95
N MET A 124 -10.11 11.03 11.14
CA MET A 124 -8.73 11.23 11.51
C MET A 124 -8.41 10.63 12.89
N ALA A 125 -9.26 10.86 13.89
CA ALA A 125 -9.10 10.29 15.23
C ALA A 125 -9.13 8.76 15.21
N LEU A 126 -10.05 8.17 14.44
CA LEU A 126 -10.13 6.73 14.25
C LEU A 126 -8.84 6.18 13.61
N ARG A 127 -8.36 6.83 12.54
CA ARG A 127 -7.15 6.42 11.82
C ARG A 127 -5.89 6.52 12.67
N LEU A 128 -5.76 7.57 13.49
CA LEU A 128 -4.62 7.73 14.40
C LEU A 128 -4.63 6.70 15.53
N ARG A 129 -5.82 6.33 16.03
CA ARG A 129 -5.95 5.25 17.02
C ARG A 129 -5.52 3.91 16.41
N THR A 130 -6.03 3.56 15.23
CA THR A 130 -5.62 2.34 14.52
C THR A 130 -4.13 2.33 14.26
N ALA A 131 -3.55 3.42 13.74
CA ALA A 131 -2.12 3.50 13.47
C ALA A 131 -1.26 3.33 14.73
N LYS A 132 -1.70 3.81 15.90
CA LYS A 132 -0.98 3.60 17.15
C LYS A 132 -0.84 2.10 17.45
N ASP A 133 -1.92 1.36 17.33
CA ASP A 133 -1.95 -0.08 17.61
C ASP A 133 -1.14 -0.86 16.55
N GLU A 134 -1.25 -0.47 15.27
CA GLU A 134 -0.49 -1.06 14.18
C GLU A 134 1.02 -0.84 14.31
N ILE A 135 1.46 0.37 14.69
CA ILE A 135 2.87 0.68 14.93
C ILE A 135 3.39 -0.13 16.11
N ALA A 136 2.62 -0.17 17.21
CA ALA A 136 3.01 -0.92 18.41
C ALA A 136 3.17 -2.42 18.09
N TRP A 137 2.26 -2.99 17.30
CA TRP A 137 2.34 -4.40 16.90
C TRP A 137 3.45 -4.64 15.86
N GLY A 138 3.51 -3.83 14.81
CA GLY A 138 4.42 -4.04 13.68
C GLY A 138 5.90 -3.81 14.00
N THR A 139 6.20 -3.09 15.07
CA THR A 139 7.58 -2.88 15.56
C THR A 139 8.05 -3.96 16.54
N LEU A 140 7.19 -4.88 16.96
CA LEU A 140 7.60 -6.03 17.77
C LEU A 140 8.41 -7.02 16.94
N GLU A 141 9.47 -7.56 17.55
CA GLU A 141 10.32 -8.59 16.93
C GLU A 141 9.50 -9.82 16.52
N GLY A 142 9.76 -10.32 15.31
CA GLY A 142 9.13 -11.54 14.77
C GLY A 142 7.85 -11.32 13.96
N ASN A 143 7.23 -10.13 14.01
CA ASN A 143 6.02 -9.85 13.22
C ASN A 143 6.33 -9.53 11.75
N PHE A 144 7.45 -8.88 11.49
CA PHE A 144 7.94 -8.55 10.16
C PHE A 144 9.42 -8.93 10.03
N ASP A 145 9.84 -9.24 8.82
CA ASP A 145 11.24 -9.59 8.53
C ASP A 145 12.12 -8.34 8.54
N TYR A 146 11.52 -7.17 8.25
CA TYR A 146 12.17 -5.88 8.34
C TYR A 146 11.17 -4.74 8.59
N VAL A 147 11.62 -3.68 9.27
CA VAL A 147 10.85 -2.45 9.53
C VAL A 147 11.58 -1.27 8.90
N VAL A 148 10.90 -0.54 8.00
CA VAL A 148 11.38 0.70 7.40
C VAL A 148 10.63 1.88 8.02
N VAL A 149 11.37 2.84 8.55
CA VAL A 149 10.81 4.09 9.05
C VAL A 149 10.76 5.10 7.90
N ASN A 150 9.55 5.49 7.50
CA ASN A 150 9.31 6.48 6.46
C ASN A 150 9.23 7.89 7.08
N ASP A 151 10.37 8.40 7.51
CA ASP A 151 10.56 9.78 7.95
C ASP A 151 10.87 10.72 6.76
N ASP A 152 11.68 10.22 5.83
CA ASP A 152 12.07 10.81 4.55
C ASP A 152 11.80 9.82 3.42
N LEU A 153 11.10 10.29 2.38
CA LEU A 153 10.65 9.41 1.29
C LEU A 153 11.81 8.79 0.53
N ASP A 154 12.85 9.58 0.23
CA ASP A 154 13.97 9.15 -0.61
C ASP A 154 14.79 8.09 0.13
N ARG A 155 15.10 8.34 1.41
CA ARG A 155 15.79 7.34 2.26
C ARG A 155 14.98 6.05 2.41
N ALA A 156 13.67 6.16 2.66
CA ALA A 156 12.81 5.00 2.81
C ALA A 156 12.75 4.18 1.52
N VAL A 157 12.66 4.84 0.36
CA VAL A 157 12.71 4.17 -0.95
C VAL A 157 14.06 3.48 -1.13
N ASP A 158 15.18 4.15 -0.90
CA ASP A 158 16.51 3.55 -1.04
C ASP A 158 16.70 2.32 -0.15
N GLU A 159 16.19 2.37 1.07
CA GLU A 159 16.20 1.25 2.01
C GLU A 159 15.38 0.07 1.50
N VAL A 160 14.13 0.31 1.04
CA VAL A 160 13.29 -0.73 0.43
C VAL A 160 13.99 -1.33 -0.79
N MET A 161 14.57 -0.50 -1.66
CA MET A 161 15.28 -0.98 -2.86
C MET A 161 16.48 -1.86 -2.49
N ARG A 162 17.19 -1.54 -1.41
CA ARG A 162 18.27 -2.38 -0.88
C ARG A 162 17.74 -3.73 -0.39
N LEU A 163 16.61 -3.76 0.32
CA LEU A 163 15.99 -4.98 0.81
C LEU A 163 15.50 -5.87 -0.35
N LEU A 164 14.85 -5.28 -1.36
CA LEU A 164 14.38 -6.03 -2.52
C LEU A 164 15.53 -6.74 -3.24
N ARG A 165 16.69 -6.08 -3.42
CA ARG A 165 17.87 -6.72 -4.02
C ARG A 165 18.44 -7.85 -3.17
N LEU A 166 18.34 -7.74 -1.86
CA LEU A 166 18.80 -8.79 -0.93
C LEU A 166 17.87 -10.01 -0.97
N TRP A 167 16.56 -9.78 -0.94
CA TRP A 167 15.53 -10.81 -0.95
C TRP A 167 15.35 -11.48 -2.30
N TYR A 168 15.57 -10.73 -3.38
CA TYR A 168 15.41 -11.21 -4.76
C TYR A 168 16.69 -10.97 -5.57
N PRO A 169 17.75 -11.79 -5.38
CA PRO A 169 19.04 -11.61 -6.06
C PRO A 169 18.98 -11.72 -7.60
N ALA A 170 17.89 -12.29 -8.13
CA ALA A 170 17.63 -12.40 -9.57
C ALA A 170 17.09 -11.10 -10.19
N LEU A 171 16.82 -10.06 -9.40
CA LEU A 171 16.38 -8.77 -9.93
C LEU A 171 17.45 -8.17 -10.85
N PRO A 172 17.05 -7.55 -11.97
CA PRO A 172 17.99 -6.82 -12.80
C PRO A 172 18.60 -5.63 -12.05
N PRO A 173 19.76 -5.12 -12.49
CA PRO A 173 20.26 -3.84 -12.03
C PRO A 173 19.20 -2.75 -12.19
N LEU A 174 19.23 -1.73 -11.32
CA LEU A 174 18.33 -0.60 -11.47
C LEU A 174 18.56 0.07 -12.81
N GLN A 175 17.48 0.20 -13.60
CA GLN A 175 17.52 1.08 -14.75
C GLN A 175 17.68 2.51 -14.22
N GLU A 176 18.70 3.23 -14.66
CA GLU A 176 18.86 4.66 -14.36
C GLU A 176 17.69 5.43 -14.98
N HIS A 177 16.62 5.64 -14.22
CA HIS A 177 15.51 6.50 -14.61
C HIS A 177 15.61 7.81 -13.84
N HIS A 178 16.17 8.83 -14.49
CA HIS A 178 15.97 10.23 -14.11
C HIS A 178 14.46 10.50 -13.96
N GLY A 179 13.97 10.72 -12.73
CA GLY A 179 12.63 11.30 -12.52
C GLY A 179 11.61 10.53 -11.65
N LEU A 180 12.05 9.59 -10.80
CA LEU A 180 11.18 8.80 -9.90
C LEU A 180 10.30 9.62 -8.93
N LEU A 181 10.53 10.93 -8.77
CA LEU A 181 9.84 11.76 -7.77
C LEU A 181 8.51 12.39 -8.24
N SER A 182 8.19 12.34 -9.54
CA SER A 182 6.96 12.98 -10.04
C SER A 182 5.70 12.10 -9.92
N SER A 183 5.84 10.77 -9.90
CA SER A 183 4.71 9.86 -10.09
C SER A 183 4.17 9.22 -8.79
N ILE A 184 4.92 9.24 -7.69
CA ILE A 184 4.47 8.67 -6.40
C ILE A 184 3.50 9.63 -5.67
N SER A 185 3.51 10.93 -6.03
CA SER A 185 2.57 11.92 -5.48
C SER A 185 1.11 11.69 -5.90
N ASN A 186 0.86 11.03 -7.05
CA ASN A 186 -0.49 10.89 -7.60
C ASN A 186 -1.24 9.62 -7.14
N ALA A 187 -0.57 8.62 -6.58
CA ALA A 187 -1.24 7.45 -5.98
C ALA A 187 -1.65 7.68 -4.51
N THR A 188 -1.24 8.82 -3.93
CA THR A 188 -1.76 9.32 -2.65
C THR A 188 -2.27 10.74 -2.81
N GLY A 189 -3.24 10.93 -3.71
CA GLY A 189 -4.10 12.11 -3.78
C GLY A 189 -3.37 13.43 -3.53
N ASN A 190 -2.55 13.86 -4.50
CA ASN A 190 -2.03 15.21 -4.54
C ASN A 190 -2.46 15.84 -5.86
N VAL A 191 -3.62 16.50 -5.84
CA VAL A 191 -4.01 17.41 -6.93
C VAL A 191 -3.19 18.68 -6.73
N ALA A 192 -2.06 18.78 -7.44
CA ALA A 192 -1.39 20.06 -7.59
C ALA A 192 -2.26 20.95 -8.50
N ALA A 193 -2.90 21.94 -7.90
CA ALA A 193 -3.45 23.07 -8.63
C ALA A 193 -2.28 23.80 -9.32
N SER A 194 -2.28 23.79 -10.65
CA SER A 194 -1.60 24.82 -11.44
C SER A 194 -2.42 26.10 -11.36
N ASP A 195 -1.76 27.24 -11.12
CA ASP A 195 -2.08 28.62 -11.57
C ASP A 195 -1.51 29.63 -10.54
N GLY A 196 -0.72 30.66 -10.87
CA GLY A 196 -0.29 31.15 -12.16
C GLY A 196 0.96 32.04 -12.04
N GLU A 197 1.75 32.04 -13.11
CA GLU A 197 2.81 33.01 -13.35
C GLU A 197 2.19 34.40 -13.53
N THR A 198 2.71 35.38 -12.79
CA THR A 198 2.47 36.80 -13.02
C THR A 198 3.44 37.29 -14.11
N PRO A 199 2.98 38.02 -15.15
CA PRO A 199 3.87 38.57 -16.15
C PRO A 199 4.56 39.85 -15.65
N PRO A 200 5.78 40.17 -16.13
CA PRO A 200 6.53 41.34 -15.69
C PRO A 200 5.95 42.64 -16.25
N THR A 201 5.91 43.64 -15.39
CA THR A 201 5.57 45.03 -15.64
C THR A 201 6.49 45.64 -16.72
N MET A 202 5.92 46.08 -17.84
CA MET A 202 6.62 46.95 -18.79
C MET A 202 6.42 48.42 -18.41
N CYS A 203 7.55 49.10 -18.17
CA CYS A 203 7.67 50.55 -18.03
C CYS A 203 7.24 51.26 -19.33
N SER A 204 6.60 52.41 -19.20
CA SER A 204 6.39 53.36 -20.30
C SER A 204 6.54 54.78 -19.78
N THR A 205 7.57 55.47 -20.27
CA THR A 205 7.67 56.93 -20.47
C THR A 205 8.47 57.15 -21.73
#